data_AF-A0A7C6DQJ2-F1
#
_entry.id   AF-A0A7C6DQJ2-F1
#
_cell.length_a   1.000
_cell.length_b   1.000
_cell.length_c   1.000
_cell.angle_alpha   90.00
_cell.angle_beta   90.00
_cell.angle_gamma   90.00
#
_symmetry.space_group_name_H-M   'P 1'
#
loop_
_entity.id
_entity.type
_entity.pdbx_description
1 polymer ?
#
loop_
_entity_poly.entity_id
_entity_poly.type
_entity_poly.pdbx_seq_one_letter_code
_entity_poly.pdbx_strand_id
1 'polypeptide(L)'
;MASLYRKTVIRLDETTGRKVKTKSKKWWGQYKDALGRLRRVPLSVDKQCAQTMLTRITRQVERERAGLVDPTEEQRKRPLAEHLNEFEGYLRHRGVTPKQVAETMRMLRRIATESQWRRVADVSATAAL
;
A
#
# COMPACT_ATOMS: atom_id res chain seq x y z
N MET A 1 5.16 1.11 -20.31
CA MET A 1 5.62 -0.26 -20.59
C MET A 1 5.89 -0.99 -19.28
N ALA A 2 5.29 -2.17 -19.11
CA ALA A 2 5.58 -3.07 -18.00
C ALA A 2 6.61 -4.12 -18.46
N SER A 3 7.55 -4.50 -17.59
CA SER A 3 8.64 -5.42 -17.94
C SER A 3 8.93 -6.40 -16.79
N LEU A 4 9.20 -7.65 -17.15
CA LEU A 4 9.72 -8.65 -16.23
C LEU A 4 11.25 -8.66 -16.23
N TYR A 5 11.85 -8.79 -15.06
CA TYR A 5 13.30 -8.97 -14.92
C TYR A 5 13.64 -9.84 -13.72
N ARG A 6 14.88 -10.34 -13.66
CA ARG A 6 15.42 -10.98 -12.45
C ARG A 6 16.37 -10.03 -11.76
N LYS A 7 16.01 -9.61 -10.54
CA LYS A 7 16.85 -8.75 -9.71
C LYS A 7 18.16 -9.47 -9.35
N THR A 8 19.29 -8.80 -9.52
CA THR A 8 20.58 -9.28 -9.00
C THR A 8 20.58 -9.16 -7.48
N VAL A 9 20.90 -10.26 -6.79
CA VAL A 9 21.00 -10.34 -5.34
C VAL A 9 22.38 -10.84 -4.96
N ILE A 10 22.91 -10.36 -3.84
CA ILE A 10 24.17 -10.83 -3.29
C ILE A 10 23.85 -11.94 -2.29
N ARG A 11 24.47 -13.10 -2.45
CA ARG A 11 24.36 -14.24 -1.53
C ARG A 11 25.76 -14.60 -1.03
N LEU A 12 25.86 -14.97 0.24
CA LEU A 12 27.06 -15.61 0.79
C LEU A 12 27.11 -17.06 0.32
N ASP A 13 28.20 -17.44 -0.31
CA ASP A 13 28.47 -18.82 -0.68
C ASP A 13 28.90 -19.61 0.56
N GLU A 14 28.21 -20.70 0.84
CA GLU A 14 28.33 -21.48 2.08
C GLU A 14 29.65 -22.26 2.12
N THR A 15 30.22 -22.58 0.96
CA THR A 15 31.49 -23.32 0.84
C THR A 15 32.71 -22.41 0.86
N THR A 16 32.61 -21.19 0.33
CA THR A 16 33.77 -20.29 0.18
C THR A 16 33.71 -19.05 1.08
N GLY A 17 32.59 -18.79 1.76
CA GLY A 17 32.37 -17.60 2.60
C GLY A 17 32.34 -16.28 1.82
N ARG A 18 32.44 -16.31 0.49
CA ARG A 18 32.51 -15.12 -0.37
C ARG A 18 31.12 -14.64 -0.77
N LYS A 19 30.99 -13.33 -0.96
CA LYS A 19 29.75 -12.71 -1.48
C LYS A 19 29.69 -12.88 -3.00
N VAL A 20 28.77 -13.71 -3.49
CA VAL A 20 28.55 -13.98 -4.91
C VAL A 20 27.30 -13.23 -5.40
N LYS A 21 27.38 -12.62 -6.58
CA LYS A 21 26.24 -12.02 -7.27
C LYS A 21 25.45 -13.12 -7.98
N THR A 22 24.19 -13.32 -7.60
CA THR A 22 23.28 -14.28 -8.25
C THR A 22 21.97 -13.60 -8.67
N LYS A 23 21.19 -14.27 -9.51
CA LYS A 23 19.85 -13.79 -9.90
C LYS A 23 18.83 -14.23 -8.86
N SER A 24 17.85 -13.37 -8.57
CA SER A 24 16.71 -13.74 -7.73
C SER A 24 16.00 -14.97 -8.30
N LYS A 25 15.55 -15.86 -7.40
CA LYS A 25 14.72 -17.02 -7.78
C LYS A 25 13.37 -16.57 -8.36
N LYS A 26 12.81 -15.47 -7.84
CA LYS A 26 11.54 -14.91 -8.31
C LYS A 26 11.78 -13.94 -9.48
N TRP A 27 10.86 -13.94 -10.42
CA TRP A 27 10.69 -12.87 -11.40
C TRP A 27 10.10 -11.64 -10.73
N TRP A 28 10.60 -10.48 -11.11
CA TRP A 28 10.15 -9.18 -10.65
C TRP A 28 9.44 -8.46 -11.78
N GLY A 29 8.27 -7.89 -11.48
CA GLY A 29 7.56 -7.00 -12.39
C GLY A 29 7.90 -5.55 -12.11
N GLN A 30 8.21 -4.80 -13.17
CA GLN A 30 8.32 -3.35 -13.15
C GLN A 30 7.18 -2.76 -13.99
N TYR A 31 6.39 -1.85 -13.41
CA TYR A 31 5.30 -1.16 -14.09
C TYR A 31 5.15 0.27 -13.57
N LYS A 32 4.40 1.13 -14.27
CA LYS A 32 4.02 2.46 -13.78
C LYS A 32 2.61 2.38 -13.22
N ASP A 33 2.39 2.83 -11.99
CA ASP A 33 1.06 2.87 -11.34
C ASP A 33 0.16 3.96 -11.93
N ALA A 34 -1.08 4.07 -11.43
CA ALA A 34 -2.06 5.02 -11.96
C ALA A 34 -1.56 6.47 -11.88
N LEU A 35 -0.78 6.79 -10.85
CA LEU A 35 -0.15 8.09 -10.61
C LEU A 35 1.18 8.29 -11.38
N GLY A 36 1.54 7.35 -12.27
CA GLY A 36 2.74 7.42 -13.09
C GLY A 36 4.05 7.02 -12.38
N ARG A 37 4.00 6.59 -11.12
CA ARG A 37 5.18 6.20 -10.34
C ARG A 37 5.62 4.79 -10.70
N LEU A 38 6.94 4.58 -10.77
CA LEU A 38 7.51 3.26 -11.05
C LEU A 38 7.41 2.36 -9.81
N ARG A 39 6.72 1.23 -9.96
CA ARG A 39 6.59 0.19 -8.94
C ARG A 39 7.32 -1.07 -9.36
N ARG A 40 7.97 -1.71 -8.40
CA ARG A 40 8.72 -2.97 -8.57
C ARG A 40 8.23 -3.97 -7.54
N VAL A 41 7.68 -5.09 -7.98
CA VAL A 41 7.11 -6.10 -7.09
C VAL A 41 7.63 -7.50 -7.43
N PRO A 42 7.93 -8.33 -6.43
CA PRO A 42 8.21 -9.74 -6.67
C PRO A 42 6.90 -10.45 -7.08
N LEU A 43 6.98 -11.31 -8.08
CA LEU A 43 5.84 -12.06 -8.60
C LEU A 43 6.04 -13.56 -8.30
N SER A 44 6.21 -14.39 -9.32
CA SER A 44 6.40 -15.83 -9.22
C SER A 44 7.82 -16.28 -9.58
N VAL A 45 8.20 -17.50 -9.20
CA VAL A 45 9.43 -18.18 -9.65
C VAL A 45 9.30 -18.60 -11.12
N ASP A 46 8.10 -19.02 -11.52
CA ASP A 46 7.80 -19.36 -12.90
C ASP A 46 7.55 -18.10 -13.75
N LYS A 47 8.10 -18.10 -14.98
CA LYS A 47 8.05 -16.94 -15.87
C LYS A 47 6.64 -16.70 -16.42
N GLN A 48 5.93 -17.76 -16.79
CA GLN A 48 4.60 -17.66 -17.37
C GLN A 48 3.61 -17.16 -16.31
N CYS A 49 3.66 -17.75 -15.12
CA CYS A 49 2.87 -17.30 -13.96
C CYS A 49 3.16 -15.82 -13.65
N ALA A 50 4.43 -15.42 -13.60
CA ALA A 50 4.80 -14.02 -13.37
C ALA A 50 4.26 -13.08 -14.47
N GLN A 51 4.27 -13.51 -15.73
CA GLN A 51 3.72 -12.72 -16.84
C GLN A 51 2.20 -12.53 -16.70
N THR A 52 1.47 -13.58 -16.32
CA THR A 52 0.02 -13.49 -16.06
C THR A 52 -0.26 -12.54 -14.89
N MET A 53 0.49 -12.64 -13.79
CA MET A 53 0.36 -11.73 -12.65
C MET A 53 0.63 -10.27 -13.05
N LEU A 54 1.69 -10.01 -13.83
CA LEU A 54 2.02 -8.67 -14.30
C LEU A 54 0.95 -8.10 -15.23
N THR A 55 0.38 -8.94 -16.10
CA THR A 55 -0.73 -8.57 -16.99
C THR A 55 -1.96 -8.16 -16.17
N ARG A 56 -2.30 -8.92 -15.12
CA ARG A 56 -3.40 -8.59 -14.21
C ARG A 56 -3.19 -7.23 -13.55
N ILE A 57 -1.99 -6.98 -13.01
CA ILE A 57 -1.64 -5.70 -12.38
C ILE A 57 -1.75 -4.55 -13.38
N THR A 58 -1.23 -4.74 -14.61
CA THR A 58 -1.24 -3.69 -15.63
C THR A 58 -2.66 -3.33 -16.04
N ARG A 59 -3.53 -4.32 -16.26
CA ARG A 59 -4.96 -4.10 -16.54
C ARG A 59 -5.67 -3.35 -15.43
N GLN A 60 -5.39 -3.68 -14.18
CA GLN A 60 -5.96 -2.98 -13.03
C GLN A 60 -5.54 -1.50 -13.02
N VAL A 61 -4.26 -1.23 -13.22
CA VAL A 61 -3.73 0.15 -13.29
C VAL A 61 -4.32 0.92 -14.47
N GLU A 62 -4.52 0.28 -15.62
CA GLU A 62 -5.15 0.92 -16.78
C GLU A 62 -6.61 1.30 -16.50
N ARG A 63 -7.36 0.43 -15.80
CA ARG A 63 -8.73 0.74 -15.36
C ARG A 63 -8.76 1.89 -14.36
N GLU A 64 -7.84 1.91 -13.39
CA GLU A 64 -7.69 3.03 -12.44
C GLU A 64 -7.36 4.34 -13.15
N ARG A 65 -6.45 4.32 -14.14
CA ARG A 65 -6.13 5.51 -14.96
C ARG A 65 -7.30 5.99 -15.79
N ALA A 66 -8.11 5.07 -16.29
CA ALA A 66 -9.32 5.38 -17.04
C ALA A 66 -10.47 5.86 -16.13
N GLY A 67 -10.27 5.93 -14.81
CA GLY A 67 -11.30 6.29 -13.85
C GLY A 67 -12.41 5.25 -13.72
N LEU A 68 -12.21 4.04 -14.25
CA LEU A 68 -13.17 2.93 -14.21
C LEU A 68 -13.16 2.19 -12.87
N VAL A 69 -12.15 2.45 -12.03
CA VAL A 69 -12.04 1.96 -10.66
C VAL A 69 -11.71 3.15 -9.79
N ASP A 70 -12.52 3.39 -8.75
CA ASP A 70 -12.18 4.35 -7.71
C ASP A 70 -11.20 3.69 -6.72
N PRO A 71 -9.93 4.11 -6.67
CA PRO A 71 -8.94 3.53 -5.74
C PRO A 71 -9.32 3.72 -4.27
N THR A 72 -10.21 4.68 -3.99
CA THR A 72 -10.70 4.94 -2.64
C THR A 72 -11.82 4.00 -2.25
N GLU A 73 -12.43 3.24 -3.17
CA GLU A 73 -13.57 2.37 -2.88
C GLU A 73 -13.23 1.29 -1.85
N GLU A 74 -12.07 0.65 -1.98
CA GLU A 74 -11.60 -0.33 -0.98
C GLU A 74 -11.40 0.33 0.38
N GLN A 75 -10.79 1.52 0.40
CA GLN A 75 -10.54 2.27 1.64
C GLN A 75 -11.83 2.79 2.29
N ARG A 76 -12.85 3.13 1.50
CA ARG A 76 -14.18 3.55 1.97
C ARG A 76 -14.94 2.40 2.66
N LYS A 77 -14.69 1.14 2.25
CA LYS A 77 -15.30 -0.05 2.87
C LYS A 77 -14.66 -0.41 4.20
N ARG A 78 -13.42 0.02 4.45
CA ARG A 78 -12.70 -0.25 5.71
C ARG A 78 -13.33 0.50 6.89
N PRO A 79 -13.32 -0.09 8.10
CA PRO A 79 -13.75 0.58 9.32
C PRO A 79 -12.96 1.86 9.59
N LEU A 80 -13.65 2.92 10.02
CA LEU A 80 -13.02 4.20 10.39
C LEU A 80 -11.98 4.02 11.52
N ALA A 81 -12.22 3.07 12.42
CA ALA A 81 -11.29 2.74 13.50
C ALA A 81 -9.91 2.29 13.00
N GLU A 82 -9.83 1.57 11.87
CA GLU A 82 -8.56 1.17 11.28
C GLU A 82 -7.78 2.38 10.76
N HIS A 83 -8.47 3.28 10.06
CA HIS A 83 -7.90 4.53 9.56
C HIS A 83 -7.38 5.42 10.70
N LEU A 84 -8.09 5.49 11.82
CA LEU A 84 -7.65 6.23 13.01
C LEU A 84 -6.37 5.64 13.61
N ASN A 85 -6.25 4.30 13.65
CA ASN A 85 -5.04 3.65 14.16
C ASN A 85 -3.83 3.87 13.23
N GLU A 86 -4.04 3.83 11.90
CA GLU A 86 -2.99 4.16 10.93
C GLU A 86 -2.56 5.63 11.05
N PHE A 87 -3.51 6.54 11.23
CA PHE A 87 -3.23 7.97 11.45
C PHE A 87 -2.44 8.21 12.73
N GLU A 88 -2.76 7.51 13.82
CA GLU A 88 -1.99 7.54 15.06
C GLU A 88 -0.54 7.10 14.84
N GLY A 89 -0.33 5.99 14.13
CA GLY A 89 1.00 5.50 13.75
C GLY A 89 1.78 6.52 12.92
N TYR A 90 1.12 7.17 11.96
CA TYR A 90 1.70 8.24 11.17
C TYR A 90 2.15 9.43 12.03
N LEU A 91 1.31 9.92 12.96
CA LEU A 91 1.66 11.04 13.84
C LEU A 91 2.87 10.72 14.72
N ARG A 92 2.95 9.49 15.25
CA ARG A 92 4.10 9.03 16.02
C ARG A 92 5.37 8.99 15.19
N HIS A 93 5.31 8.46 13.96
CA HIS A 93 6.46 8.41 13.06
C HIS A 93 6.90 9.81 12.59
N ARG A 94 5.96 10.75 12.47
CA ARG A 94 6.25 12.15 12.14
C ARG A 94 6.99 12.90 13.27
N GLY A 95 7.07 12.32 14.47
CA GLY A 95 7.74 12.93 15.63
C GLY A 95 6.86 13.95 16.37
N VAL A 96 5.54 13.85 16.24
CA VAL A 96 4.61 14.65 17.04
C VAL A 96 4.73 14.24 18.52
N THR A 97 4.63 15.21 19.43
CA THR A 97 4.78 14.91 20.86
C THR A 97 3.70 13.92 21.33
N PRO A 98 4.02 12.97 22.24
CA PRO A 98 3.06 11.97 22.71
C PRO A 98 1.77 12.59 23.26
N LYS A 99 1.88 13.74 23.92
CA LYS A 99 0.73 14.51 24.43
C LYS A 99 -0.19 14.98 23.31
N GLN A 100 0.37 15.61 22.26
CA GLN A 100 -0.43 16.07 21.12
C GLN A 100 -1.08 14.91 20.36
N VAL A 101 -0.39 13.77 20.23
CA VAL A 101 -0.98 12.56 19.64
C VAL A 101 -2.18 12.10 20.48
N ALA A 102 -2.01 11.98 21.80
CA ALA A 102 -3.09 11.54 22.69
C ALA A 102 -4.30 12.48 22.65
N GLU A 103 -4.08 13.80 22.70
CA GLU A 103 -5.14 14.81 22.64
C GLU A 103 -5.90 14.76 21.31
N THR A 104 -5.17 14.69 20.19
CA THR A 104 -5.75 14.62 18.84
C THR A 104 -6.58 13.34 18.68
N MET A 105 -6.01 12.20 19.06
CA MET A 105 -6.71 10.91 18.93
C MET A 105 -7.92 10.81 19.86
N ARG A 106 -7.85 11.39 21.07
CA ARG A 106 -8.99 11.47 21.99
C ARG A 106 -10.15 12.23 21.34
N MET A 107 -9.88 13.39 20.76
CA MET A 107 -10.91 14.21 20.11
C MET A 107 -11.51 13.49 18.90
N LEU A 108 -10.68 12.91 18.03
CA LEU A 108 -11.14 12.19 16.84
C LEU A 108 -12.01 10.98 17.19
N ARG A 109 -11.60 10.18 18.17
CA ARG A 109 -12.37 9.01 18.63
C ARG A 109 -13.70 9.43 19.27
N ARG A 110 -13.70 10.55 20.01
CA ARG A 110 -14.92 11.12 20.60
C ARG A 110 -15.93 11.51 19.52
N ILE A 111 -15.52 12.32 18.55
CA ILE A 111 -16.39 12.76 17.44
C ILE A 111 -16.91 11.56 16.65
N ALA A 112 -16.03 10.61 16.31
CA ALA A 112 -16.44 9.40 15.59
C ALA A 112 -17.48 8.57 16.37
N THR A 113 -17.38 8.54 17.70
CA THR A 113 -18.33 7.82 18.55
C THR A 113 -19.65 8.58 18.70
N GLU A 114 -19.61 9.88 18.96
CA GLU A 114 -20.81 10.73 19.11
C GLU A 114 -21.62 10.79 17.81
N SER A 115 -20.95 10.94 16.66
CA SER A 115 -21.58 10.96 15.34
C SER A 115 -21.83 9.57 14.74
N GLN A 116 -21.53 8.49 15.48
CA GLN A 116 -21.73 7.09 15.06
C GLN A 116 -21.06 6.73 13.71
N TRP A 117 -19.93 7.36 13.39
CA TRP A 117 -19.22 7.12 12.14
C TRP A 117 -18.49 5.77 12.19
N ARG A 118 -18.91 4.82 11.35
CA ARG A 118 -18.32 3.48 11.26
C ARG A 118 -17.37 3.35 10.08
N ARG A 119 -17.59 4.13 9.01
CA ARG A 119 -16.79 4.18 7.79
C ARG A 119 -16.50 5.63 7.39
N VAL A 120 -15.52 5.82 6.52
CA VAL A 120 -15.19 7.15 5.96
C VAL A 120 -16.40 7.75 5.22
N ALA A 121 -17.25 6.93 4.63
CA ALA A 121 -18.47 7.38 3.96
C ALA A 121 -19.54 7.96 4.89
N ASP A 122 -19.48 7.67 6.20
CA ASP A 122 -20.46 8.16 7.18
C ASP A 122 -20.13 9.59 7.62
N VAL A 123 -18.92 10.07 7.32
CA VAL A 123 -18.46 11.42 7.65
C VAL A 123 -19.22 12.43 6.80
N SER A 124 -20.19 13.10 7.41
CA SER A 124 -20.97 14.17 6.77
C SER A 124 -20.80 15.48 7.54
N ALA A 125 -20.74 16.59 6.79
CA ALA A 125 -20.65 17.93 7.38
C ALA A 125 -21.92 18.31 8.17
N THR A 126 -23.04 17.65 7.88
CA THR A 126 -24.36 17.96 8.44
C THR A 126 -24.60 17.35 9.82
N ALA A 127 -23.87 16.30 10.20
CA ALA A 127 -24.02 15.59 11.48
C ALA A 127 -23.16 16.17 12.61
N ALA A 128 -22.59 17.37 12.42
CA ALA A 128 -21.65 18.02 13.34
C ALA A 128 -22.17 19.36 13.91
N LEU A 129 -23.48 19.62 13.82
CA LEU A 129 -24.20 20.72 14.47
C LEU A 129 -25.13 20.16 15.55
#